data_AF-A0A841AAJ1-F1
#
_entry.id   AF-A0A841AAJ1-F1
#
_cell.length_a   1.000
_cell.length_b   1.000
_cell.length_c   1.000
_cell.angle_alpha   90.00
_cell.angle_beta   90.00
_cell.angle_gamma   90.00
#
_symmetry.space_group_name_H-M   'P 1'
#
loop_
_entity.id
_entity.type
_entity.pdbx_description
1 polymer ?
#
loop_
_entity_poly.entity_id
_entity_poly.type
_entity_poly.pdbx_seq_one_letter_code
_entity_poly.pdbx_strand_id
1 'polypeptide(L)'
;MTSPHSSPLAPLTDLPPPPLLPREDAHLVPPGEIMVDSRRAILTTLLRRLWAPGLVLLGLWYVLVGLYVFGASPAFWSLSLLVAAAEPQAIPQALAVLNFTGDSLAIAFLLVPAAATVLSLLGALAVPRLVAPLQPRRFLSEREFQRTVAARTTAALMTLPVLTVLALPLTVVAGLPQPWTGLGAGPLSCWCLAVLALQAGWVLVRRTVPASRLLGIEDHESLHTTARIGHDPDARRAAAAQVLAQDRRHLPPNPGTPQASRAATPRGAAAALLHILRASLAWVVPTAAGLGWMVFGIADLWAVIQGLSSMDLTQVTTLLNWRLAVVAVPVTALVVLGAALAPALAVRLSESQRALVIDQRTYADWTHRARVNPWEARVAGLTGWITAAWGWAGTVLAALLLAVLSASNGMTWSGIVLSALVVVPLLGVAASRAMRTGLRDVLYGPAGDHMRRETPYALVAPEIGTRADRAADPAVRAALRKRLQADGGDHALEIFDLDAAGPGERLWVDDAELGATDTAMRKADLARGRLPDFGSEGSAFTGGGLPASDGADEVSRLHDIPDSVTGLREVGRD
;
A
#
# COMPACT_ATOMS: atom_id res chain seq x y z
N MET A 1 41.44 11.98 -5.27
CA MET A 1 42.19 12.26 -6.51
C MET A 1 41.79 11.20 -7.51
N THR A 2 41.19 11.58 -8.63
CA THR A 2 40.76 10.67 -9.72
C THR A 2 41.93 10.41 -10.66
N SER A 3 41.99 9.20 -11.23
CA SER A 3 43.06 8.75 -12.15
C SER A 3 43.21 9.71 -13.35
N PRO A 4 44.45 10.02 -13.78
CA PRO A 4 44.74 10.88 -14.93
C PRO A 4 44.26 10.32 -16.29
N HIS A 5 43.73 9.09 -16.32
CA HIS A 5 43.16 8.46 -17.50
C HIS A 5 41.62 8.29 -17.44
N SER A 6 40.95 8.89 -16.46
CA SER A 6 39.49 8.88 -16.41
C SER A 6 38.92 9.98 -17.31
N SER A 7 38.66 9.66 -18.58
CA SER A 7 37.82 10.52 -19.43
C SER A 7 36.46 10.73 -18.74
N PRO A 8 35.98 11.97 -18.59
CA PRO A 8 34.66 12.22 -18.01
C PRO A 8 33.61 11.54 -18.88
N LEU A 9 32.84 10.63 -18.26
CA LEU A 9 31.75 9.94 -18.95
C LEU A 9 30.71 10.97 -19.39
N ALA A 10 30.23 10.84 -20.64
CA ALA A 10 29.19 11.70 -21.17
C ALA A 10 27.91 11.59 -20.33
N PRO A 11 27.17 12.68 -20.13
CA PRO A 11 25.95 12.65 -19.33
C PRO A 11 24.86 11.83 -20.01
N LEU A 12 24.01 11.20 -19.19
CA LEU A 12 22.93 10.35 -19.65
C LEU A 12 21.69 11.18 -20.01
N THR A 13 21.81 11.99 -21.06
CA THR A 13 20.76 12.96 -21.47
C THR A 13 19.71 12.39 -22.42
N ASP A 14 20.06 11.36 -23.19
CA ASP A 14 19.29 10.89 -24.35
C ASP A 14 18.89 9.42 -24.25
N LEU A 15 18.78 8.90 -23.03
CA LEU A 15 18.31 7.53 -22.83
C LEU A 15 16.82 7.42 -23.17
N PRO A 16 16.39 6.36 -23.88
CA PRO A 16 14.98 6.14 -24.13
C PRO A 16 14.21 6.01 -22.80
N PRO A 17 12.95 6.46 -22.74
CA PRO A 17 12.13 6.30 -21.55
C PRO A 17 12.01 4.81 -21.19
N PRO A 18 11.82 4.48 -19.90
CA PRO A 18 11.70 3.08 -19.48
C PRO A 18 10.52 2.43 -20.23
N PRO A 19 10.73 1.27 -20.88
CA PRO A 19 9.70 0.65 -21.68
C PRO A 19 8.50 0.28 -20.81
N LEU A 20 7.31 0.39 -21.38
CA LEU A 20 6.09 -0.09 -20.75
C LEU A 20 5.90 -1.56 -21.12
N LEU A 21 5.49 -2.36 -20.15
CA LEU A 21 5.10 -3.73 -20.41
C LEU A 21 3.77 -3.75 -21.16
N PRO A 22 3.56 -4.72 -22.07
CA PRO A 22 2.28 -4.91 -22.72
C PRO A 22 1.20 -5.09 -21.65
N ARG A 23 0.07 -4.39 -21.83
CA ARG A 23 -1.09 -4.55 -20.96
C ARG A 23 -1.57 -5.98 -21.08
N GLU A 24 -1.78 -6.65 -19.95
CA GLU A 24 -2.43 -7.95 -19.98
C GLU A 24 -3.88 -7.75 -20.36
N ASP A 25 -4.36 -8.55 -21.31
CA ASP A 25 -5.74 -8.49 -21.72
C ASP A 25 -6.67 -8.79 -20.53
N ALA A 26 -7.77 -8.05 -20.44
CA ALA A 26 -8.67 -8.11 -19.28
C ALA A 26 -9.27 -9.51 -19.05
N HIS A 27 -9.34 -10.35 -20.09
CA HIS A 27 -9.80 -11.74 -20.01
C HIS A 27 -8.81 -12.66 -19.25
N LEU A 28 -7.58 -12.20 -19.02
CA LEU A 28 -6.53 -12.93 -18.30
C LEU A 28 -6.40 -12.54 -16.82
N VAL A 29 -7.14 -11.52 -16.38
CA VAL A 29 -7.31 -11.23 -14.95
C VAL A 29 -8.20 -12.33 -14.38
N PRO A 30 -7.78 -13.07 -13.35
CA PRO A 30 -8.56 -14.20 -12.84
C PRO A 30 -9.97 -13.70 -12.51
N PRO A 31 -11.03 -14.28 -13.12
CA PRO A 31 -12.39 -13.89 -12.83
C PRO A 31 -12.65 -13.96 -11.33
N GLY A 32 -13.60 -13.15 -10.85
CA GLY A 32 -13.95 -13.09 -9.44
C GLY A 32 -14.31 -14.46 -8.83
N GLU A 33 -14.68 -15.43 -9.67
CA GLU A 33 -14.95 -16.84 -9.36
C GLU A 33 -13.68 -17.61 -8.94
N ILE A 34 -12.55 -17.42 -9.64
CA ILE A 34 -11.25 -18.02 -9.30
C ILE A 34 -10.68 -17.42 -8.00
N MET A 35 -11.09 -16.20 -7.67
CA MET A 35 -10.68 -15.52 -6.43
C MET A 35 -11.54 -15.91 -5.21
N VAL A 36 -12.57 -16.74 -5.36
CA VAL A 36 -13.46 -17.09 -4.23
C VAL A 36 -12.69 -17.90 -3.18
N ASP A 37 -11.89 -18.87 -3.60
CA ASP A 37 -11.16 -19.74 -2.68
C ASP A 37 -10.00 -19.01 -2.00
N SER A 38 -9.30 -18.14 -2.72
CA SER A 38 -8.29 -17.25 -2.10
C SER A 38 -8.93 -16.29 -1.10
N ARG A 39 -10.10 -15.71 -1.41
CA ARG A 39 -10.84 -14.85 -0.47
C ARG A 39 -11.29 -15.61 0.77
N ARG A 40 -11.78 -16.84 0.61
CA ARG A 40 -12.16 -17.73 1.72
C ARG A 40 -10.96 -18.08 2.58
N ALA A 41 -9.83 -18.46 1.99
CA ALA A 41 -8.60 -18.78 2.72
C ALA A 41 -8.09 -17.58 3.54
N ILE A 42 -8.05 -16.38 2.93
CA ILE A 42 -7.67 -15.13 3.60
C ILE A 42 -8.64 -14.85 4.76
N LEU A 43 -9.95 -14.95 4.53
CA LEU A 43 -10.95 -14.69 5.56
C LEU A 43 -10.82 -15.67 6.72
N THR A 44 -10.69 -16.97 6.46
CA THR A 44 -10.59 -18.01 7.48
C THR A 44 -9.35 -17.81 8.35
N THR A 45 -8.21 -17.49 7.72
CA THR A 45 -6.96 -17.20 8.42
C THR A 45 -7.05 -15.94 9.26
N LEU A 46 -7.73 -14.91 8.74
CA LEU A 46 -7.99 -13.67 9.47
C LEU A 46 -8.88 -13.90 10.68
N LEU A 47 -10.03 -14.59 10.51
CA LEU A 47 -10.99 -14.89 11.59
C LEU A 47 -10.33 -15.61 12.76
N ARG A 48 -9.47 -16.61 12.50
CA ARG A 48 -8.71 -17.33 13.54
C ARG A 48 -7.77 -16.44 14.35
N ARG A 49 -7.41 -15.27 13.80
CA ARG A 49 -6.45 -14.33 14.40
C ARG A 49 -7.08 -13.00 14.80
N LEU A 50 -8.39 -12.83 14.63
CA LEU A 50 -9.07 -11.57 14.96
C LEU A 50 -9.06 -11.25 16.46
N TRP A 51 -8.83 -12.24 17.33
CA TRP A 51 -8.76 -12.00 18.77
C TRP A 51 -7.71 -10.94 19.14
N ALA A 52 -6.53 -10.98 18.49
CA ALA A 52 -5.42 -10.07 18.79
C ALA A 52 -5.71 -8.60 18.39
N PRO A 53 -6.08 -8.28 17.12
CA PRO A 53 -6.53 -6.93 16.78
C PRO A 53 -7.83 -6.56 17.51
N GLY A 54 -8.68 -7.53 17.87
CA GLY A 54 -9.89 -7.30 18.67
C GLY A 54 -9.59 -6.74 20.05
N LEU A 55 -8.59 -7.27 20.76
CA LEU A 55 -8.14 -6.73 22.06
C LEU A 55 -7.57 -5.31 21.92
N VAL A 56 -6.79 -5.06 20.85
CA VAL A 56 -6.25 -3.72 20.57
C VAL A 56 -7.37 -2.72 20.29
N LEU A 57 -8.37 -3.10 19.48
CA LEU A 57 -9.52 -2.27 19.17
C LEU A 57 -10.39 -2.02 20.40
N LEU A 58 -10.59 -3.03 21.25
CA LEU A 58 -11.31 -2.89 22.51
C LEU A 58 -10.62 -1.87 23.42
N GLY A 59 -9.30 -2.01 23.62
CA GLY A 59 -8.51 -1.06 24.38
C GLY A 59 -8.56 0.35 23.78
N LEU A 60 -8.48 0.47 22.45
CA LEU A 60 -8.62 1.75 21.76
C LEU A 60 -9.99 2.39 22.02
N TRP A 61 -11.09 1.63 21.93
CA TRP A 61 -12.43 2.16 22.19
C TRP A 61 -12.63 2.58 23.64
N TYR A 62 -12.07 1.84 24.61
CA TYR A 62 -12.04 2.29 26.00
C TYR A 62 -11.30 3.62 26.16
N VAL A 63 -10.13 3.77 25.52
CA VAL A 63 -9.38 5.03 25.52
C VAL A 63 -10.20 6.15 24.87
N LEU A 64 -10.87 5.90 23.74
CA LEU A 64 -11.69 6.91 23.06
C LEU A 64 -12.91 7.34 23.89
N VAL A 65 -13.61 6.39 24.54
CA VAL A 65 -14.71 6.70 25.46
C VAL A 65 -14.20 7.48 26.67
N GLY A 66 -13.05 7.09 27.23
CA GLY A 66 -12.40 7.85 28.30
C GLY A 66 -12.10 9.29 27.87
N LEU A 67 -11.46 9.48 26.71
CA LEU A 67 -11.16 10.82 26.18
C LEU A 67 -12.42 11.63 25.87
N TYR A 68 -13.53 10.99 25.50
CA TYR A 68 -14.81 11.68 25.31
C TYR A 68 -15.38 12.21 26.63
N VAL A 69 -15.33 11.42 27.70
CA VAL A 69 -15.82 11.80 29.03
C VAL A 69 -14.92 12.86 29.67
N PHE A 70 -13.60 12.65 29.64
CA PHE A 70 -12.61 13.63 30.10
C PHE A 70 -12.63 14.91 29.26
N GLY A 71 -13.05 14.82 28.00
CA GLY A 71 -13.07 15.91 27.04
C GLY A 71 -13.91 17.10 27.46
N ALA A 72 -14.87 16.96 28.38
CA ALA A 72 -15.63 18.12 28.86
C ALA A 72 -14.72 19.18 29.50
N SER A 73 -13.80 18.76 30.37
CA SER A 73 -12.65 19.55 30.84
C SER A 73 -11.66 18.62 31.55
N PRO A 74 -10.51 18.29 30.93
CA PRO A 74 -9.50 17.43 31.53
C PRO A 74 -8.95 17.97 32.84
N ALA A 75 -8.73 19.29 32.94
CA ALA A 75 -8.24 19.92 34.15
C ALA A 75 -9.25 19.81 35.29
N PHE A 76 -10.53 20.10 35.03
CA PHE A 76 -11.59 19.96 36.02
C PHE A 76 -11.70 18.51 36.53
N TRP A 77 -11.78 17.53 35.63
CA TRP A 77 -11.81 16.11 36.00
C TRP A 77 -10.61 15.70 36.85
N SER A 78 -9.40 16.12 36.47
CA SER A 78 -8.19 15.78 37.22
C SER A 78 -8.20 16.35 38.64
N LEU A 79 -8.65 17.59 38.80
CA LEU A 79 -8.79 18.23 40.11
C LEU A 79 -9.92 17.59 40.93
N SER A 80 -11.07 17.29 40.31
CA SER A 80 -12.18 16.60 40.99
C SER A 80 -11.77 15.21 41.48
N LEU A 81 -10.98 14.45 40.71
CA LEU A 81 -10.45 13.15 41.14
C LEU A 81 -9.44 13.27 42.28
N LEU A 82 -8.60 14.32 42.26
CA LEU A 82 -7.68 14.61 43.36
C LEU A 82 -8.44 14.99 44.65
N VAL A 83 -9.46 15.86 44.54
CA VAL A 83 -10.33 16.23 45.66
C VAL A 83 -11.12 15.03 46.16
N ALA A 84 -11.56 14.14 45.27
CA ALA A 84 -12.28 12.92 45.62
C ALA A 84 -11.49 11.97 46.53
N ALA A 85 -10.16 12.03 46.51
CA ALA A 85 -9.32 11.27 47.43
C ALA A 85 -9.48 11.74 48.89
N ALA A 86 -9.88 12.99 49.12
CA ALA A 86 -10.19 13.55 50.43
C ALA A 86 -11.71 13.59 50.70
N GLU A 87 -12.51 13.93 49.68
CA GLU A 87 -13.97 14.11 49.77
C GLU A 87 -14.69 13.29 48.69
N PRO A 88 -15.18 12.07 49.00
CA PRO A 88 -15.81 11.18 48.02
C PRO A 88 -17.04 11.77 47.32
N GLN A 89 -17.68 12.80 47.90
CA GLN A 89 -18.83 13.50 47.33
C GLN A 89 -18.46 14.38 46.11
N ALA A 90 -17.17 14.66 45.88
CA ALA A 90 -16.73 15.47 44.75
C ALA A 90 -17.01 14.82 43.38
N ILE A 91 -17.02 13.49 43.29
CA ILE A 91 -17.29 12.75 42.04
C ILE A 91 -18.75 12.92 41.58
N PRO A 92 -19.78 12.64 42.40
CA PRO A 92 -21.17 12.84 41.98
C PRO A 92 -21.50 14.31 41.68
N GLN A 93 -20.85 15.26 42.36
CA GLN A 93 -20.98 16.70 42.04
C GLN A 93 -20.37 17.02 40.66
N ALA A 94 -19.17 16.53 40.36
CA ALA A 94 -18.54 16.72 39.06
C ALA A 94 -19.37 16.13 37.92
N LEU A 95 -19.97 14.96 38.13
CA LEU A 95 -20.89 14.33 37.18
C LEU A 95 -22.11 15.20 36.88
N ALA A 96 -22.76 15.72 37.91
CA ALA A 96 -23.92 16.60 37.76
C ALA A 96 -23.58 17.89 37.02
N VAL A 97 -22.44 18.52 37.34
CA VAL A 97 -21.96 19.75 36.68
C VAL A 97 -21.69 19.55 35.19
N LEU A 98 -21.21 18.37 34.81
CA LEU A 98 -20.88 18.02 33.43
C LEU A 98 -22.04 17.36 32.66
N ASN A 99 -23.25 17.35 33.22
CA ASN A 99 -24.45 16.72 32.66
C ASN A 99 -24.30 15.22 32.38
N PHE A 100 -23.49 14.51 33.18
CA PHE A 100 -23.40 13.06 33.16
C PHE A 100 -24.18 12.44 34.33
N THR A 101 -24.72 11.24 34.13
CA THR A 101 -25.27 10.42 35.21
C THR A 101 -24.38 9.19 35.41
N GLY A 102 -24.27 8.70 36.65
CA GLY A 102 -23.46 7.52 36.96
C GLY A 102 -23.89 6.29 36.15
N ASP A 103 -25.21 6.10 36.00
CA ASP A 103 -25.78 5.00 35.24
C ASP A 103 -25.49 5.11 33.73
N SER A 104 -25.59 6.32 33.14
CA SER A 104 -25.30 6.49 31.72
C SER A 104 -23.83 6.25 31.39
N LEU A 105 -22.92 6.66 32.28
CA LEU A 105 -21.50 6.37 32.14
C LEU A 105 -21.21 4.88 32.32
N ALA A 106 -21.78 4.23 33.33
CA ALA A 106 -21.61 2.81 33.54
C ALA A 106 -22.05 2.00 32.31
N ILE A 107 -23.23 2.33 31.76
CA ILE A 107 -23.75 1.72 30.53
C ILE A 107 -22.82 2.03 29.35
N ALA A 108 -22.34 3.26 29.21
CA ALA A 108 -21.44 3.65 28.13
C ALA A 108 -20.12 2.87 28.17
N PHE A 109 -19.46 2.78 29.32
CA PHE A 109 -18.21 2.03 29.47
C PHE A 109 -18.38 0.51 29.33
N LEU A 110 -19.56 -0.02 29.63
CA LEU A 110 -19.86 -1.45 29.48
C LEU A 110 -20.23 -1.83 28.04
N LEU A 111 -21.09 -1.05 27.37
CA LEU A 111 -21.65 -1.40 26.07
C LEU A 111 -20.92 -0.78 24.88
N VAL A 112 -20.50 0.50 24.96
CA VAL A 112 -19.98 1.22 23.78
C VAL A 112 -18.67 0.60 23.29
N PRO A 113 -17.64 0.35 24.12
CA PRO A 113 -16.42 -0.29 23.65
C PRO A 113 -16.65 -1.68 23.08
N ALA A 114 -17.52 -2.48 23.70
CA ALA A 114 -17.84 -3.82 23.23
C ALA A 114 -18.54 -3.79 21.86
N ALA A 115 -19.63 -3.02 21.74
CA ALA A 115 -20.39 -2.90 20.50
C ALA A 115 -19.54 -2.29 19.37
N ALA A 116 -18.80 -1.22 19.65
CA ALA A 116 -17.95 -0.56 18.66
C ALA A 116 -16.78 -1.45 18.21
N THR A 117 -16.25 -2.31 19.09
CA THR A 117 -15.25 -3.32 18.71
C THR A 117 -15.85 -4.35 17.77
N VAL A 118 -17.03 -4.89 18.07
CA VAL A 118 -17.73 -5.84 17.19
C VAL A 118 -17.97 -5.22 15.81
N LEU A 119 -18.48 -3.99 15.75
CA LEU A 119 -18.67 -3.25 14.50
C LEU A 119 -17.35 -3.00 13.74
N SER A 120 -16.27 -2.69 14.46
CA SER A 120 -14.94 -2.52 13.85
C SER A 120 -14.41 -3.85 13.26
N LEU A 121 -14.66 -4.97 13.94
CA LEU A 121 -14.28 -6.30 13.48
C LEU A 121 -15.09 -6.76 12.26
N LEU A 122 -16.31 -6.26 12.05
CA LEU A 122 -17.05 -6.50 10.80
C LEU A 122 -16.29 -5.98 9.56
N GLY A 123 -15.40 -4.98 9.74
CA GLY A 123 -14.46 -4.54 8.71
C GLY A 123 -13.56 -5.65 8.16
N ALA A 124 -13.33 -6.73 8.93
CA ALA A 124 -12.61 -7.91 8.48
C ALA A 124 -13.25 -8.57 7.24
N LEU A 125 -14.57 -8.47 7.08
CA LEU A 125 -15.29 -9.00 5.92
C LEU A 125 -14.93 -8.28 4.61
N ALA A 126 -14.46 -7.04 4.68
CA ALA A 126 -13.99 -6.28 3.52
C ALA A 126 -12.55 -6.64 3.13
N VAL A 127 -11.75 -7.18 4.05
CA VAL A 127 -10.31 -7.46 3.83
C VAL A 127 -10.06 -8.36 2.62
N PRO A 128 -10.76 -9.49 2.41
CA PRO A 128 -10.54 -10.34 1.25
C PRO A 128 -10.76 -9.60 -0.07
N ARG A 129 -11.77 -8.71 -0.15
CA ARG A 129 -12.04 -7.90 -1.34
C ARG A 129 -10.94 -6.86 -1.59
N LEU A 130 -10.31 -6.37 -0.53
CA LEU A 130 -9.22 -5.39 -0.62
C LEU A 130 -7.87 -6.03 -0.90
N VAL A 131 -7.60 -7.23 -0.40
CA VAL A 131 -6.29 -7.88 -0.49
C VAL A 131 -6.19 -8.78 -1.72
N ALA A 132 -7.20 -9.61 -2.00
CA ALA A 132 -7.18 -10.58 -3.10
C ALA A 132 -6.85 -9.98 -4.49
N PRO A 133 -7.25 -8.75 -4.88
CA PRO A 133 -6.90 -8.23 -6.21
C PRO A 133 -5.44 -7.73 -6.33
N LEU A 134 -4.65 -7.79 -5.26
CA LEU A 134 -3.25 -7.35 -5.31
C LEU A 134 -2.39 -8.34 -6.12
N GLN A 135 -1.64 -7.85 -7.08
CA GLN A 135 -0.70 -8.67 -7.85
C GLN A 135 0.72 -8.51 -7.28
N PRO A 136 1.31 -9.53 -6.62
CA PRO A 136 2.62 -9.43 -5.99
C PRO A 136 3.74 -9.02 -6.95
N ARG A 137 3.61 -9.44 -8.22
CA ARG A 137 4.56 -9.17 -9.31
C ARG A 137 4.59 -7.70 -9.75
N ARG A 138 3.52 -6.93 -9.47
CA ARG A 138 3.46 -5.49 -9.82
C ARG A 138 4.19 -4.58 -8.82
N PHE A 139 4.65 -5.12 -7.70
CA PHE A 139 5.42 -4.40 -6.69
C PHE A 139 6.92 -4.56 -6.94
N LEU A 140 7.71 -3.51 -6.70
CA LEU A 140 9.18 -3.56 -6.86
C LEU A 140 9.86 -4.47 -5.84
N SER A 141 9.29 -4.57 -4.64
CA SER A 141 9.90 -5.30 -3.52
C SER A 141 8.85 -6.01 -2.69
N GLU A 142 9.27 -7.12 -2.06
CA GLU A 142 8.41 -7.89 -1.16
C GLU A 142 7.95 -7.05 0.03
N ARG A 143 8.86 -6.23 0.54
CA ARG A 143 8.59 -5.27 1.60
C ARG A 143 7.44 -4.34 1.25
N GLU A 144 7.40 -3.83 0.02
CA GLU A 144 6.32 -2.93 -0.42
C GLU A 144 4.99 -3.67 -0.51
N PHE A 145 4.97 -4.86 -1.11
CA PHE A 145 3.78 -5.72 -1.19
C PHE A 145 3.23 -6.05 0.20
N GLN A 146 4.06 -6.59 1.10
CA GLN A 146 3.66 -6.93 2.47
C GLN A 146 3.17 -5.71 3.25
N ARG A 147 3.82 -4.55 3.06
CA ARG A 147 3.36 -3.29 3.68
C ARG A 147 1.99 -2.85 3.15
N THR A 148 1.72 -3.01 1.86
CA THR A 148 0.42 -2.67 1.25
C THR A 148 -0.68 -3.61 1.75
N VAL A 149 -0.41 -4.91 1.85
CA VAL A 149 -1.34 -5.89 2.42
C VAL A 149 -1.68 -5.51 3.87
N ALA A 150 -0.66 -5.30 4.70
CA ALA A 150 -0.84 -4.90 6.11
C ALA A 150 -1.55 -3.54 6.25
N ALA A 151 -1.31 -2.59 5.34
CA ALA A 151 -1.99 -1.30 5.36
C ALA A 151 -3.47 -1.43 5.00
N ARG A 152 -3.84 -2.27 4.02
CA ARG A 152 -5.25 -2.49 3.64
C ARG A 152 -6.02 -3.24 4.73
N THR A 153 -5.39 -4.23 5.37
CA THR A 153 -6.00 -4.96 6.50
C THR A 153 -6.23 -4.04 7.69
N THR A 154 -5.21 -3.26 8.07
CA THR A 154 -5.31 -2.27 9.16
C THR A 154 -6.34 -1.20 8.84
N ALA A 155 -6.36 -0.68 7.61
CA ALA A 155 -7.34 0.32 7.20
C ALA A 155 -8.77 -0.18 7.38
N ALA A 156 -9.09 -1.40 6.92
CA ALA A 156 -10.42 -1.98 7.05
C ALA A 156 -10.88 -2.09 8.52
N LEU A 157 -9.99 -2.48 9.42
CA LEU A 157 -10.28 -2.62 10.85
C LEU A 157 -10.35 -1.27 11.59
N MET A 158 -9.51 -0.31 11.21
CA MET A 158 -9.44 1.02 11.83
C MET A 158 -10.40 2.04 11.21
N THR A 159 -11.13 1.68 10.15
CA THR A 159 -12.02 2.62 9.44
C THR A 159 -13.05 3.22 10.38
N LEU A 160 -13.71 2.40 11.21
CA LEU A 160 -14.74 2.89 12.12
C LEU A 160 -14.16 3.84 13.19
N PRO A 161 -13.11 3.48 13.97
CA PRO A 161 -12.48 4.42 14.90
C PRO A 161 -12.04 5.73 14.24
N VAL A 162 -11.42 5.65 13.06
CA VAL A 162 -10.96 6.83 12.31
C VAL A 162 -12.13 7.73 11.92
N LEU A 163 -13.20 7.16 11.36
CA LEU A 163 -14.39 7.92 10.99
C LEU A 163 -15.05 8.56 12.21
N THR A 164 -15.14 7.87 13.35
CA THR A 164 -15.73 8.41 14.57
C THR A 164 -14.96 9.64 15.09
N VAL A 165 -13.64 9.56 15.19
CA VAL A 165 -12.81 10.70 15.66
C VAL A 165 -12.83 11.87 14.68
N LEU A 166 -12.88 11.61 13.37
CA LEU A 166 -12.96 12.66 12.34
C LEU A 166 -14.35 13.29 12.25
N ALA A 167 -15.42 12.54 12.53
CA ALA A 167 -16.79 13.04 12.52
C ALA A 167 -17.12 13.90 13.73
N LEU A 168 -16.44 13.70 14.86
CA LEU A 168 -16.77 14.36 16.13
C LEU A 168 -16.67 15.89 16.09
N PRO A 169 -15.66 16.53 15.45
CA PRO A 169 -15.68 17.98 15.26
C PRO A 169 -16.82 18.45 14.35
N LEU A 170 -17.21 17.64 13.36
CA LEU A 170 -18.29 17.98 12.41
C LEU A 170 -19.66 18.00 13.10
N THR A 171 -19.89 17.16 14.11
CA THR A 171 -21.17 17.18 14.86
C THR A 171 -21.36 18.51 15.57
N VAL A 172 -20.29 19.13 16.06
CA VAL A 172 -20.36 20.45 16.69
C VAL A 172 -20.55 21.56 15.67
N VAL A 173 -19.87 21.50 14.51
CA VAL A 173 -20.10 22.46 13.42
C VAL A 173 -21.55 22.39 12.91
N ALA A 174 -22.13 21.20 12.88
CA ALA A 174 -23.53 20.97 12.49
C ALA A 174 -24.56 21.36 13.58
N GLY A 175 -24.11 21.79 14.77
CA GLY A 175 -25.00 22.19 15.87
C GLY A 175 -25.77 21.02 16.52
N LEU A 176 -25.25 19.79 16.40
CA LEU A 176 -25.87 18.64 17.06
C LEU A 176 -25.70 18.73 18.58
N PRO A 177 -26.70 18.31 19.38
CA PRO A 177 -26.61 18.35 20.83
C PRO A 177 -25.45 17.47 21.30
N GLN A 178 -24.51 18.08 22.02
CA GLN A 178 -23.42 17.41 22.71
C GLN A 178 -23.51 17.74 24.21
N PRO A 179 -23.03 16.86 25.10
CA PRO A 179 -22.95 17.17 26.53
C PRO A 179 -22.02 18.38 26.79
N TRP A 180 -21.17 18.71 25.82
CA TRP A 180 -20.30 19.88 25.83
C TRP A 180 -21.05 21.03 25.13
N THR A 181 -21.12 22.19 25.76
CA THR A 181 -21.77 23.39 25.21
C THR A 181 -21.04 23.99 23.99
N GLY A 182 -19.87 23.45 23.64
CA GLY A 182 -19.14 23.72 22.39
C GLY A 182 -17.74 23.08 22.35
N LEU A 183 -16.96 23.35 21.30
CA LEU A 183 -15.55 22.95 21.19
C LEU A 183 -14.66 23.96 21.94
N GLY A 184 -14.66 23.85 23.27
CA GLY A 184 -13.74 24.56 24.15
C GLY A 184 -12.33 23.94 24.17
N ALA A 185 -11.49 24.41 25.09
CA ALA A 185 -10.09 23.98 25.21
C ALA A 185 -9.98 22.49 25.59
N GLY A 186 -10.74 22.05 26.59
CA GLY A 186 -10.80 20.65 27.02
C GLY A 186 -11.13 19.69 25.87
N PRO A 187 -12.26 19.89 25.15
CA PRO A 187 -12.65 19.04 24.03
C PRO A 187 -11.58 18.90 22.94
N LEU A 188 -10.96 20.02 22.55
CA LEU A 188 -9.94 20.05 21.52
C LEU A 188 -8.65 19.34 21.98
N SER A 189 -8.28 19.47 23.26
CA SER A 189 -7.12 18.77 23.83
C SER A 189 -7.30 17.25 23.81
N CYS A 190 -8.49 16.76 24.20
CA CYS A 190 -8.82 15.33 24.15
C CYS A 190 -8.96 14.82 22.72
N TRP A 191 -9.45 15.64 21.79
CA TRP A 191 -9.47 15.31 20.37
C TRP A 191 -8.05 15.14 19.81
N CYS A 192 -7.11 16.00 20.19
CA CYS A 192 -5.69 15.83 19.84
C CYS A 192 -5.11 14.52 20.40
N LEU A 193 -5.41 14.16 21.66
CA LEU A 193 -5.03 12.87 22.23
C LEU A 193 -5.69 11.69 21.49
N ALA A 194 -6.94 11.83 21.04
CA ALA A 194 -7.63 10.81 20.29
C ALA A 194 -6.94 10.55 18.93
N VAL A 195 -6.47 11.60 18.25
CA VAL A 195 -5.64 11.46 17.03
C VAL A 195 -4.35 10.69 17.31
N LEU A 196 -3.68 10.96 18.44
CA LEU A 196 -2.49 10.18 18.86
C LEU A 196 -2.82 8.72 19.19
N ALA A 197 -3.94 8.49 19.88
CA ALA A 197 -4.43 7.15 20.21
C ALA A 197 -4.75 6.34 18.94
N LEU A 198 -5.35 6.96 17.91
CA LEU A 198 -5.58 6.33 16.61
C LEU A 198 -4.26 5.92 15.94
N GLN A 199 -3.22 6.73 16.03
CA GLN A 199 -1.90 6.42 15.46
C GLN A 199 -1.23 5.25 16.18
N ALA A 200 -1.32 5.22 17.52
CA ALA A 200 -0.86 4.09 18.31
C ALA A 200 -1.66 2.81 17.99
N GLY A 201 -2.99 2.91 17.94
CA GLY A 201 -3.89 1.81 17.56
C GLY A 201 -3.58 1.28 16.17
N TRP A 202 -3.33 2.16 15.20
CA TRP A 202 -2.93 1.77 13.84
C TRP A 202 -1.65 0.95 13.84
N VAL A 203 -0.61 1.38 14.56
CA VAL A 203 0.65 0.64 14.66
C VAL A 203 0.46 -0.70 15.36
N LEU A 204 -0.34 -0.75 16.44
CA LEU A 204 -0.60 -1.97 17.19
C LEU A 204 -1.41 -2.99 16.37
N VAL A 205 -2.51 -2.58 15.74
CA VAL A 205 -3.32 -3.43 14.86
C VAL A 205 -2.48 -3.95 13.69
N ARG A 206 -1.62 -3.10 13.11
CA ARG A 206 -0.71 -3.53 12.03
C ARG A 206 0.28 -4.60 12.49
N ARG A 207 0.73 -4.56 13.75
CA ARG A 207 1.65 -5.55 14.32
C ARG A 207 0.98 -6.88 14.65
N THR A 208 -0.32 -6.90 14.95
CA THR A 208 -1.02 -8.14 15.32
C THR A 208 -1.32 -9.04 14.12
N VAL A 209 -1.48 -8.48 12.91
CA VAL A 209 -1.76 -9.24 11.67
C VAL A 209 -0.74 -8.90 10.59
N PRO A 210 0.50 -9.45 10.67
CA PRO A 210 1.49 -9.23 9.62
C PRO A 210 1.12 -9.99 8.35
N ALA A 211 1.50 -9.42 7.20
CA ALA A 211 1.16 -9.98 5.88
C ALA A 211 1.73 -11.39 5.65
N SER A 212 2.94 -11.65 6.15
CA SER A 212 3.59 -12.97 6.11
C SER A 212 2.70 -14.05 6.71
N ARG A 213 2.22 -13.81 7.93
CA ARG A 213 1.31 -14.72 8.62
C ARG A 213 -0.05 -14.81 7.92
N LEU A 214 -0.63 -13.70 7.49
CA LEU A 214 -1.96 -13.68 6.86
C LEU A 214 -1.99 -14.47 5.53
N LEU A 215 -0.93 -14.34 4.73
CA LEU A 215 -0.84 -14.93 3.39
C LEU A 215 -0.05 -16.24 3.36
N GLY A 216 0.54 -16.67 4.48
CA GLY A 216 1.39 -17.87 4.55
C GLY A 216 2.68 -17.73 3.75
N ILE A 217 3.21 -16.51 3.63
CA ILE A 217 4.44 -16.22 2.88
C ILE A 217 5.61 -15.92 3.83
N GLU A 218 6.82 -16.12 3.32
CA GLU A 218 8.04 -15.79 4.04
C GLU A 218 8.13 -14.29 4.35
N ASP A 219 8.68 -13.93 5.51
CA ASP A 219 8.84 -12.53 5.88
C ASP A 219 9.92 -11.85 5.03
N HIS A 220 9.70 -10.58 4.70
CA HIS A 220 10.64 -9.82 3.89
C HIS A 220 12.04 -9.70 4.52
N GLU A 221 12.14 -9.73 5.85
CA GLU A 221 13.44 -9.66 6.55
C GLU A 221 14.24 -10.97 6.42
N SER A 222 13.58 -12.12 6.50
CA SER A 222 14.25 -13.41 6.29
C SER A 222 14.65 -13.57 4.82
N LEU A 223 13.77 -13.21 3.87
CA LEU A 223 14.11 -13.20 2.44
C LEU A 223 15.33 -12.34 2.13
N HIS A 224 15.40 -11.13 2.71
CA HIS A 224 16.55 -10.23 2.52
C HIS A 224 17.83 -10.78 3.17
N THR A 225 17.70 -11.50 4.28
CA THR A 225 18.84 -12.17 4.94
C THR A 225 19.34 -13.33 4.09
N THR A 226 18.44 -14.21 3.64
CA THR A 226 18.74 -15.33 2.74
C THR A 226 19.39 -14.86 1.44
N ALA A 227 18.89 -13.78 0.83
CA ALA A 227 19.46 -13.19 -0.38
C ALA A 227 20.92 -12.70 -0.21
N ARG A 228 21.31 -12.29 1.01
CA ARG A 228 22.65 -11.75 1.28
C ARG A 228 23.64 -12.81 1.78
N ILE A 229 23.22 -13.64 2.71
CA ILE A 229 24.11 -14.53 3.49
C ILE A 229 23.61 -15.98 3.56
N GLY A 230 22.60 -16.35 2.76
CA GLY A 230 22.11 -17.73 2.69
C GLY A 230 23.21 -18.72 2.30
N HIS A 231 23.23 -19.87 2.99
CA HIS A 231 24.22 -20.93 2.76
C HIS A 231 23.97 -21.69 1.46
N ASP A 232 22.71 -21.95 1.13
CA ASP A 232 22.30 -22.60 -0.12
C ASP A 232 22.37 -21.59 -1.29
N PRO A 233 23.18 -21.85 -2.34
CA PRO A 233 23.29 -20.97 -3.49
C PRO A 233 21.98 -20.82 -4.26
N ASP A 234 21.14 -21.86 -4.35
CA ASP A 234 19.92 -21.83 -5.15
C ASP A 234 18.83 -21.02 -4.45
N ALA A 235 18.59 -21.28 -3.16
CA ALA A 235 17.72 -20.45 -2.32
C ALA A 235 18.19 -18.99 -2.28
N ARG A 236 19.50 -18.73 -2.23
CA ARG A 236 20.06 -17.37 -2.26
C ARG A 236 19.77 -16.66 -3.58
N ARG A 237 19.95 -17.34 -4.73
CA ARG A 237 19.63 -16.77 -6.05
C ARG A 237 18.14 -16.47 -6.18
N ALA A 238 17.28 -17.40 -5.75
CA ALA A 238 15.83 -17.21 -5.76
C ALA A 238 15.38 -16.05 -4.86
N ALA A 239 15.93 -15.94 -3.64
CA ALA A 239 15.67 -14.82 -2.74
C ALA A 239 16.21 -13.49 -3.31
N ALA A 240 17.39 -13.51 -3.95
CA ALA A 240 17.95 -12.33 -4.60
C ALA A 240 17.07 -11.83 -5.75
N ALA A 241 16.52 -12.72 -6.58
CA ALA A 241 15.58 -12.36 -7.65
C ALA A 241 14.29 -11.70 -7.10
N GLN A 242 13.82 -12.13 -5.93
CA GLN A 242 12.65 -11.55 -5.25
C GLN A 242 12.94 -10.20 -4.56
N VAL A 243 14.20 -9.86 -4.30
CA VAL A 243 14.61 -8.66 -3.56
C VAL A 243 15.22 -7.58 -4.46
N LEU A 244 15.96 -7.97 -5.51
CA LEU A 244 16.79 -7.09 -6.34
C LEU A 244 16.20 -6.90 -7.74
N ALA A 245 15.05 -6.21 -7.82
CA ALA A 245 14.51 -5.81 -9.11
C ALA A 245 15.13 -4.46 -9.54
N GLN A 246 15.80 -4.42 -10.71
CA GLN A 246 16.44 -3.20 -11.22
C GLN A 246 15.40 -2.26 -11.87
N ASP A 247 15.16 -1.11 -11.23
CA ASP A 247 14.18 -0.13 -11.71
C ASP A 247 14.83 1.01 -12.51
N ARG A 248 14.69 1.00 -13.84
CA ARG A 248 15.21 2.04 -14.74
C ARG A 248 14.51 3.41 -14.59
N ARG A 249 13.40 3.52 -13.84
CA ARG A 249 12.68 4.79 -13.58
C ARG A 249 13.44 5.76 -12.66
N HIS A 250 14.65 5.41 -12.21
CA HIS A 250 15.50 6.29 -11.40
C HIS A 250 16.15 7.42 -12.21
N LEU A 251 16.20 7.30 -13.54
CA LEU A 251 16.84 8.29 -14.41
C LEU A 251 15.94 9.53 -14.63
N PRO A 252 16.53 10.71 -14.88
CA PRO A 252 15.77 11.93 -15.17
C PRO A 252 14.99 11.79 -16.48
N PRO A 253 13.71 12.23 -16.56
CA PRO A 253 12.95 12.18 -17.80
C PRO A 253 13.52 13.17 -18.82
N ASN A 254 13.38 12.84 -20.12
CA ASN A 254 13.83 13.71 -21.21
C ASN A 254 12.87 14.89 -21.41
N PRO A 255 13.37 16.08 -21.77
CA PRO A 255 12.52 17.24 -21.96
C PRO A 255 11.60 17.00 -23.16
N GLY A 256 10.35 17.48 -23.08
CA GLY A 256 9.34 17.23 -24.12
C GLY A 256 8.67 15.85 -24.06
N THR A 257 9.10 14.94 -23.19
CA THR A 257 8.41 13.65 -22.98
C THR A 257 7.23 13.80 -22.02
N PRO A 258 6.18 12.94 -22.11
CA PRO A 258 5.04 13.00 -21.21
C PRO A 258 5.42 12.75 -19.74
N GLN A 259 6.52 12.06 -19.47
CA GLN A 259 7.03 11.81 -18.11
C GLN A 259 7.56 13.09 -17.45
N ALA A 260 8.15 14.01 -18.22
CA ALA A 260 8.67 15.28 -17.71
C ALA A 260 7.56 16.23 -17.22
N SER A 261 6.37 16.16 -17.81
CA SER A 261 5.19 16.94 -17.41
C SER A 261 4.21 16.18 -16.53
N ARG A 262 4.43 14.87 -16.29
CA ARG A 262 3.48 14.01 -15.56
C ARG A 262 3.19 14.51 -14.15
N ALA A 263 4.18 15.03 -13.43
CA ALA A 263 4.00 15.60 -12.10
C ALA A 263 3.00 16.77 -12.07
N ALA A 264 2.85 17.51 -13.17
CA ALA A 264 1.90 18.62 -13.29
C ALA A 264 0.48 18.14 -13.66
N THR A 265 0.32 16.89 -14.11
CA THR A 265 -1.00 16.32 -14.42
C THR A 265 -1.78 16.06 -13.12
N PRO A 266 -3.12 16.06 -13.15
CA PRO A 266 -3.93 15.79 -11.95
C PRO A 266 -3.62 14.42 -11.33
N ARG A 267 -3.30 13.41 -12.15
CA ARG A 267 -2.89 12.08 -11.67
C ARG A 267 -1.53 12.12 -10.95
N GLY A 268 -0.56 12.84 -11.49
CA GLY A 268 0.75 13.01 -10.87
C GLY A 268 0.67 13.80 -9.57
N ALA A 269 -0.09 14.90 -9.55
CA ALA A 269 -0.35 15.70 -8.37
C ALA A 269 -1.07 14.91 -7.26
N ALA A 270 -2.07 14.10 -7.62
CA ALA A 270 -2.76 13.21 -6.67
C ALA A 270 -1.83 12.13 -6.10
N ALA A 271 -0.98 11.52 -6.94
CA ALA A 271 0.02 10.56 -6.48
C ALA A 271 1.03 11.21 -5.52
N ALA A 272 1.53 12.41 -5.87
CA ALA A 272 2.43 13.18 -5.02
C ALA A 272 1.79 13.48 -3.67
N LEU A 273 0.56 13.99 -3.68
CA LEU A 273 -0.20 14.28 -2.47
C LEU A 273 -0.37 13.03 -1.61
N LEU A 274 -0.71 11.88 -2.19
CA LEU A 274 -0.84 10.61 -1.47
C LEU A 274 0.47 10.22 -0.76
N HIS A 275 1.61 10.36 -1.44
CA HIS A 275 2.91 10.07 -0.82
C HIS A 275 3.26 11.07 0.29
N ILE A 276 2.97 12.36 0.08
CA ILE A 276 3.20 13.41 1.09
C ILE A 276 2.32 13.18 2.31
N LEU A 277 1.03 12.89 2.14
CA LEU A 277 0.09 12.57 3.22
C LEU A 277 0.52 11.32 4.00
N ARG A 278 0.96 10.26 3.30
CA ARG A 278 1.48 9.06 3.99
C ARG A 278 2.74 9.35 4.79
N ALA A 279 3.62 10.23 4.30
CA ALA A 279 4.81 10.64 5.03
C ALA A 279 4.48 11.57 6.20
N SER A 280 3.48 12.44 6.06
CA SER A 280 3.05 13.37 7.11
C SER A 280 2.42 12.65 8.30
N LEU A 281 1.75 11.52 8.08
CA LEU A 281 1.23 10.65 9.14
C LEU A 281 2.32 10.13 10.10
N ALA A 282 3.58 10.05 9.68
CA ALA A 282 4.63 9.52 10.56
C ALA A 282 5.13 10.53 11.59
N TRP A 283 5.17 11.82 11.25
CA TRP A 283 5.85 12.84 12.07
C TRP A 283 5.05 14.14 12.19
N VAL A 284 4.46 14.64 11.10
CA VAL A 284 3.75 15.93 11.10
C VAL A 284 2.47 15.85 11.93
N VAL A 285 1.64 14.83 11.69
CA VAL A 285 0.38 14.64 12.41
C VAL A 285 0.60 14.40 13.91
N PRO A 286 1.49 13.46 14.35
CA PRO A 286 1.71 13.28 15.78
C PRO A 286 2.33 14.51 16.45
N THR A 287 3.22 15.25 15.79
CA THR A 287 3.74 16.51 16.36
C THR A 287 2.66 17.59 16.45
N ALA A 288 1.84 17.77 15.40
CA ALA A 288 0.74 18.74 15.43
C ALA A 288 -0.30 18.41 16.50
N ALA A 289 -0.67 17.13 16.64
CA ALA A 289 -1.56 16.67 17.69
C ALA A 289 -0.94 16.84 19.09
N GLY A 290 0.35 16.53 19.27
CA GLY A 290 1.05 16.76 20.54
C GLY A 290 1.11 18.24 20.94
N LEU A 291 1.43 19.13 19.99
CA LEU A 291 1.41 20.58 20.20
C LEU A 291 -0.01 21.08 20.52
N GLY A 292 -1.02 20.61 19.77
CA GLY A 292 -2.42 20.95 20.01
C GLY A 292 -2.87 20.52 21.41
N TRP A 293 -2.54 19.31 21.82
CA TRP A 293 -2.82 18.82 23.18
C TRP A 293 -2.19 19.71 24.26
N MET A 294 -0.93 20.12 24.10
CA MET A 294 -0.29 21.02 25.07
C MET A 294 -0.97 22.40 25.11
N VAL A 295 -1.19 23.03 23.95
CA VAL A 295 -1.77 24.37 23.87
C VAL A 295 -3.19 24.39 24.43
N PHE A 296 -4.03 23.45 23.99
CA PHE A 296 -5.42 23.36 24.45
C PHE A 296 -5.52 22.87 25.90
N GLY A 297 -4.63 21.98 26.35
CA GLY A 297 -4.58 21.54 27.74
C GLY A 297 -4.20 22.66 28.72
N ILE A 298 -3.20 23.49 28.37
CA ILE A 298 -2.82 24.67 29.16
C ILE A 298 -3.98 25.67 29.21
N ALA A 299 -4.65 25.87 28.07
CA ALA A 299 -5.80 26.77 28.00
C ALA A 299 -6.99 26.28 28.86
N ASP A 300 -7.24 24.97 28.89
CA ASP A 300 -8.26 24.36 29.74
C ASP A 300 -7.93 24.55 31.23
N LEU A 301 -6.68 24.28 31.63
CA LEU A 301 -6.21 24.52 32.99
C LEU A 301 -6.37 26.00 33.41
N TRP A 302 -6.00 26.93 32.54
CA TRP A 302 -6.16 28.36 32.79
C TRP A 302 -7.63 28.75 32.95
N ALA A 303 -8.52 28.22 32.09
CA ALA A 303 -9.95 28.47 32.18
C ALA A 303 -10.54 27.97 33.51
N VAL A 304 -10.13 26.79 33.98
CA VAL A 304 -10.57 26.25 35.28
C VAL A 304 -10.08 27.11 36.45
N ILE A 305 -8.81 27.54 36.44
CA ILE A 305 -8.26 28.43 37.50
C ILE A 305 -8.98 29.77 37.53
N GLN A 306 -9.24 30.37 36.36
CA GLN A 306 -9.99 31.62 36.27
C GLN A 306 -11.43 31.45 36.74
N GLY A 307 -12.12 30.38 36.35
CA GLY A 307 -13.48 30.07 36.80
C GLY A 307 -13.59 29.86 38.31
N LEU A 308 -12.58 29.25 38.93
CA LEU A 308 -12.47 29.14 40.40
C LEU A 308 -12.31 30.52 41.06
N SER A 309 -11.60 31.45 40.42
CA SER A 309 -11.39 32.80 40.94
C SER A 309 -12.61 33.73 40.75
N SER A 310 -13.44 33.49 39.73
CA SER A 310 -14.62 34.31 39.39
C SER A 310 -15.95 33.76 39.92
N MET A 311 -15.97 32.58 40.54
CA MET A 311 -17.18 31.81 40.91
C MET A 311 -18.16 31.58 39.74
N ASP A 312 -17.70 31.72 38.49
CA ASP A 312 -18.54 31.58 37.30
C ASP A 312 -17.89 30.60 36.32
N LEU A 313 -18.25 29.33 36.47
CA LEU A 313 -17.76 28.21 35.64
C LEU A 313 -18.49 28.12 34.29
N THR A 314 -19.45 29.02 34.02
CA THR A 314 -20.40 28.87 32.90
C THR A 314 -19.98 29.59 31.61
N GLN A 315 -19.03 30.52 31.66
CA GLN A 315 -18.56 31.25 30.47
C GLN A 315 -17.46 30.48 29.72
N VAL A 316 -17.82 29.35 29.11
CA VAL A 316 -16.93 28.66 28.17
C VAL A 316 -17.01 29.36 26.81
N THR A 317 -15.98 30.15 26.48
CA THR A 317 -15.85 30.71 25.13
C THR A 317 -15.56 29.58 24.13
N THR A 318 -16.41 29.43 23.12
CA THR A 318 -16.20 28.44 22.05
C THR A 318 -14.95 28.82 21.25
N LEU A 319 -13.91 27.98 21.32
CA LEU A 319 -12.63 28.25 20.65
C LEU A 319 -12.67 27.95 19.16
N LEU A 320 -13.48 26.98 18.73
CA LEU A 320 -13.75 26.74 17.31
C LEU A 320 -15.03 27.47 16.89
N ASN A 321 -14.87 28.65 16.30
CA ASN A 321 -15.94 29.45 15.70
C ASN A 321 -16.05 29.11 14.21
N TRP A 322 -17.26 29.16 13.62
CA TRP A 322 -17.45 29.03 12.16
C TRP A 322 -16.54 29.97 11.37
N ARG A 323 -16.22 31.16 11.93
CA ARG A 323 -15.26 32.11 11.35
C ARG A 323 -13.86 31.53 11.16
N LEU A 324 -13.38 30.72 12.11
CA LEU A 324 -12.10 30.01 12.00
C LEU A 324 -12.17 28.94 10.91
N ALA A 325 -13.27 28.21 10.80
CA ALA A 325 -13.45 27.19 9.76
C ALA A 325 -13.46 27.80 8.35
N VAL A 326 -14.14 28.95 8.17
CA VAL A 326 -14.19 29.68 6.89
C VAL A 326 -12.82 30.18 6.43
N VAL A 327 -11.89 30.45 7.35
CA VAL A 327 -10.50 30.79 7.00
C VAL A 327 -9.64 29.54 6.84
N ALA A 328 -9.71 28.60 7.78
CA ALA A 328 -8.82 27.45 7.83
C ALA A 328 -9.04 26.50 6.64
N VAL A 329 -10.29 26.24 6.23
CA VAL A 329 -10.58 25.30 5.14
C VAL A 329 -10.02 25.78 3.79
N PRO A 330 -10.28 27.02 3.32
CA PRO A 330 -9.70 27.51 2.07
C PRO A 330 -8.17 27.62 2.13
N VAL A 331 -7.60 28.10 3.23
CA VAL A 331 -6.14 28.23 3.37
C VAL A 331 -5.47 26.86 3.33
N THR A 332 -5.99 25.87 4.07
CA THR A 332 -5.46 24.50 4.04
C THR A 332 -5.62 23.86 2.65
N ALA A 333 -6.73 24.10 1.95
CA ALA A 333 -6.91 23.64 0.57
C ALA A 333 -5.86 24.23 -0.39
N LEU A 334 -5.54 25.53 -0.26
CA LEU A 334 -4.48 26.18 -1.04
C LEU A 334 -3.10 25.58 -0.74
N VAL A 335 -2.78 25.35 0.54
CA VAL A 335 -1.52 24.70 0.94
C VAL A 335 -1.43 23.27 0.39
N VAL A 336 -2.52 22.51 0.45
CA VAL A 336 -2.61 21.15 -0.09
C VAL A 336 -2.40 21.14 -1.61
N LEU A 337 -3.02 22.08 -2.33
CA LEU A 337 -2.84 22.22 -3.77
C LEU A 337 -1.39 22.59 -4.12
N GLY A 338 -0.81 23.54 -3.39
CA GLY A 338 0.59 23.93 -3.54
C GLY A 338 1.57 22.78 -3.28
N ALA A 339 1.31 21.99 -2.23
CA ALA A 339 2.08 20.79 -1.90
C ALA A 339 1.96 19.70 -2.98
N ALA A 340 0.77 19.52 -3.57
CA ALA A 340 0.53 18.56 -4.64
C ALA A 340 1.31 18.91 -5.93
N LEU A 341 1.46 20.20 -6.23
CA LEU A 341 2.19 20.70 -7.39
C LEU A 341 3.68 20.95 -7.14
N ALA A 342 4.14 20.88 -5.88
CA ALA A 342 5.53 21.13 -5.51
C ALA A 342 6.55 20.25 -6.28
N PRO A 343 6.31 18.95 -6.52
CA PRO A 343 7.24 18.13 -7.31
C PRO A 343 7.35 18.59 -8.77
N ALA A 344 6.26 19.08 -9.37
CA ALA A 344 6.28 19.57 -10.75
C ALA A 344 7.19 20.79 -10.90
N LEU A 345 7.08 21.74 -9.95
CA LEU A 345 7.96 22.90 -9.91
C LEU A 345 9.42 22.49 -9.60
N ALA A 346 9.62 21.55 -8.68
CA ALA A 346 10.95 21.04 -8.33
C ALA A 346 11.67 20.38 -9.52
N VAL A 347 10.96 19.64 -10.37
CA VAL A 347 11.50 19.03 -11.59
C VAL A 347 11.99 20.11 -12.55
N ARG A 348 11.19 21.15 -12.80
CA ARG A 348 11.56 22.28 -13.66
C ARG A 348 12.79 23.03 -13.16
N LEU A 349 12.83 23.34 -11.87
CA LEU A 349 13.96 24.03 -11.23
C LEU A 349 15.25 23.18 -11.13
N SER A 350 15.17 21.89 -11.44
CA SER A 350 16.29 20.95 -11.41
C SER A 350 16.80 20.57 -12.80
N GLU A 351 16.21 21.09 -13.88
CA GLU A 351 16.55 20.69 -15.27
C GLU A 351 18.07 20.78 -15.56
N SER A 352 18.75 21.80 -15.03
CA SER A 352 20.20 21.99 -15.22
C SER A 352 21.07 20.89 -14.61
N GLN A 353 20.58 20.14 -13.62
CA GLN A 353 21.34 19.04 -12.99
C GLN A 353 21.21 17.70 -13.71
N ARG A 354 20.38 17.61 -14.76
CA ARG A 354 20.27 16.40 -15.57
C ARG A 354 21.61 16.04 -16.22
N ALA A 355 22.36 17.04 -16.65
CA ALA A 355 23.69 16.88 -17.25
C ALA A 355 24.78 16.38 -16.28
N LEU A 356 24.47 16.16 -15.01
CA LEU A 356 25.40 15.62 -14.01
C LEU A 356 25.15 14.14 -13.71
N VAL A 357 24.12 13.53 -14.32
CA VAL A 357 23.78 12.12 -14.11
C VAL A 357 24.58 11.27 -15.10
N ILE A 358 25.48 10.44 -14.56
CA ILE A 358 26.42 9.63 -15.35
C ILE A 358 26.29 8.12 -15.12
N ASP A 359 25.57 7.69 -14.08
CA ASP A 359 25.39 6.27 -13.76
C ASP A 359 23.99 5.78 -14.13
N GLN A 360 23.93 4.62 -14.77
CA GLN A 360 22.69 3.93 -15.17
C GLN A 360 22.25 2.88 -14.14
N ARG A 361 23.06 2.60 -13.11
CA ARG A 361 22.79 1.56 -12.12
C ARG A 361 21.77 2.04 -11.10
N THR A 362 20.87 1.12 -10.73
CA THR A 362 19.88 1.38 -9.68
C THR A 362 20.44 0.97 -8.32
N TYR A 363 20.35 1.85 -7.33
CA TYR A 363 20.74 1.57 -5.95
C TYR A 363 19.53 1.60 -5.02
N ALA A 364 19.48 0.69 -4.04
CA ALA A 364 18.40 0.67 -3.06
C ALA A 364 18.52 1.80 -2.03
N ASP A 365 19.73 2.10 -1.58
CA ASP A 365 19.98 3.07 -0.51
C ASP A 365 19.90 4.52 -1.01
N TRP A 366 19.10 5.34 -0.31
CA TRP A 366 18.94 6.77 -0.64
C TRP A 366 20.27 7.53 -0.61
N THR A 367 21.13 7.27 0.37
CA THR A 367 22.43 7.97 0.52
C THR A 367 23.35 7.67 -0.66
N HIS A 368 23.30 6.47 -1.22
CA HIS A 368 24.04 6.13 -2.42
C HIS A 368 23.39 6.76 -3.66
N ARG A 369 22.07 6.60 -3.84
CA ARG A 369 21.33 7.22 -4.94
C ARG A 369 21.52 8.73 -5.03
N ALA A 370 21.42 9.45 -3.91
CA ALA A 370 21.53 10.91 -3.90
C ALA A 370 22.92 11.42 -4.28
N ARG A 371 23.97 10.62 -4.07
CA ARG A 371 25.34 10.95 -4.48
C ARG A 371 25.56 10.74 -5.98
N VAL A 372 24.95 9.68 -6.51
CA VAL A 372 25.13 9.26 -7.91
C VAL A 372 24.15 9.99 -8.85
N ASN A 373 22.97 10.37 -8.35
CA ASN A 373 21.94 11.09 -9.08
C ASN A 373 21.64 12.43 -8.39
N PRO A 374 22.44 13.48 -8.68
CA PRO A 374 22.27 14.81 -8.08
C PRO A 374 20.92 15.43 -8.45
N TRP A 375 20.39 15.13 -9.64
CA TRP A 375 19.07 15.59 -10.06
C TRP A 375 17.96 15.05 -9.14
N GLU A 376 17.91 13.75 -8.87
CA GLU A 376 16.92 13.14 -7.96
C GLU A 376 17.04 13.72 -6.55
N ALA A 377 18.28 13.93 -6.07
CA ALA A 377 18.54 14.58 -4.78
C ALA A 377 17.99 16.01 -4.71
N ARG A 378 18.22 16.82 -5.75
CA ARG A 378 17.72 18.20 -5.81
C ARG A 378 16.22 18.28 -5.94
N VAL A 379 15.58 17.44 -6.76
CA VAL A 379 14.11 17.40 -6.88
C VAL A 379 13.47 17.07 -5.53
N ALA A 380 13.98 16.04 -4.83
CA ALA A 380 13.48 15.69 -3.51
C ALA A 380 13.74 16.78 -2.46
N GLY A 381 14.88 17.48 -2.53
CA GLY A 381 15.19 18.62 -1.66
C GLY A 381 14.28 19.82 -1.91
N LEU A 382 14.17 20.27 -3.16
CA LEU A 382 13.35 21.40 -3.58
C LEU A 382 11.87 21.16 -3.32
N THR A 383 11.36 19.94 -3.52
CA THR A 383 9.97 19.63 -3.17
C THR A 383 9.68 19.93 -1.70
N GLY A 384 10.63 19.61 -0.80
CA GLY A 384 10.52 19.93 0.62
C GLY A 384 10.49 21.44 0.87
N TRP A 385 11.41 22.18 0.27
CA TRP A 385 11.48 23.65 0.40
C TRP A 385 10.24 24.36 -0.16
N ILE A 386 9.77 23.95 -1.35
CA ILE A 386 8.57 24.51 -1.97
C ILE A 386 7.33 24.20 -1.14
N THR A 387 7.21 22.99 -0.61
CA THR A 387 6.09 22.62 0.28
C THR A 387 6.11 23.43 1.57
N ALA A 388 7.29 23.64 2.16
CA ALA A 388 7.45 24.50 3.33
C ALA A 388 7.11 25.96 3.01
N ALA A 389 7.52 26.47 1.84
CA ALA A 389 7.17 27.82 1.40
C ALA A 389 5.66 28.02 1.25
N TRP A 390 4.95 27.04 0.66
CA TRP A 390 3.48 27.03 0.60
C TRP A 390 2.85 26.96 1.99
N GLY A 391 3.37 26.11 2.88
CA GLY A 391 2.93 26.06 4.27
C GLY A 391 3.10 27.39 4.99
N TRP A 392 4.25 28.04 4.81
CA TRP A 392 4.55 29.35 5.41
C TRP A 392 3.62 30.45 4.86
N ALA A 393 3.47 30.52 3.54
CA ALA A 393 2.53 31.44 2.89
C ALA A 393 1.10 31.23 3.40
N GLY A 394 0.68 29.97 3.56
CA GLY A 394 -0.61 29.63 4.18
C GLY A 394 -0.74 30.11 5.61
N THR A 395 0.29 29.93 6.46
CA THR A 395 0.28 30.42 7.84
C THR A 395 0.21 31.95 7.92
N VAL A 396 0.92 32.67 7.05
CA VAL A 396 0.87 34.14 6.96
C VAL A 396 -0.50 34.60 6.50
N LEU A 397 -1.06 33.96 5.46
CA LEU A 397 -2.39 34.27 4.96
C LEU A 397 -3.46 34.04 6.03
N ALA A 398 -3.39 32.92 6.76
CA ALA A 398 -4.30 32.64 7.88
C ALA A 398 -4.18 33.73 8.96
N ALA A 399 -2.97 34.14 9.34
CA ALA A 399 -2.76 35.20 10.32
C ALA A 399 -3.39 36.53 9.89
N LEU A 400 -3.19 36.93 8.63
CA LEU A 400 -3.78 38.15 8.06
C LEU A 400 -5.31 38.09 8.05
N LEU A 401 -5.89 36.99 7.55
CA LEU A 401 -7.34 36.83 7.46
C LEU A 401 -8.00 36.82 8.85
N LEU A 402 -7.39 36.16 9.84
CA LEU A 402 -7.90 36.15 11.20
C LEU A 402 -7.83 37.52 11.88
N ALA A 403 -6.77 38.29 11.60
CA ALA A 403 -6.68 39.67 12.07
C ALA A 403 -7.77 40.57 11.46
N VAL A 404 -7.99 40.46 10.14
CA VAL A 404 -9.04 41.24 9.43
C VAL A 404 -10.44 40.90 9.94
N LEU A 405 -10.71 39.62 10.25
CA LEU A 405 -12.00 39.18 10.80
C LEU A 405 -12.17 39.47 12.30
N SER A 406 -11.18 40.12 12.94
CA SER A 406 -11.12 40.35 14.39
C SER A 406 -11.36 39.07 15.19
N ALA A 407 -10.91 37.93 14.64
CA ALA A 407 -11.04 36.61 15.24
C ALA A 407 -9.71 36.13 15.85
N SER A 408 -8.69 36.99 15.87
CA SER A 408 -7.39 36.71 16.48
C SER A 408 -7.44 36.92 18.00
N ASN A 409 -7.00 35.89 18.72
CA ASN A 409 -6.75 35.91 20.16
C ASN A 409 -5.35 35.34 20.45
N GLY A 410 -4.89 35.42 21.71
CA GLY A 410 -3.57 34.91 22.11
C GLY A 410 -3.35 33.45 21.70
N MET A 411 -4.38 32.61 21.79
CA MET A 411 -4.31 31.19 21.42
C MET A 411 -4.15 30.96 19.91
N THR A 412 -4.88 31.70 19.07
CA THR A 412 -4.71 31.65 17.61
C THR A 412 -3.31 32.07 17.20
N TRP A 413 -2.73 33.08 17.87
CA TRP A 413 -1.35 33.50 17.64
C TRP A 413 -0.34 32.44 18.08
N SER A 414 -0.53 31.80 19.24
CA SER A 414 0.29 30.66 19.65
C SER A 414 0.23 29.53 18.60
N GLY A 415 -0.96 29.22 18.10
CA GLY A 415 -1.16 28.22 17.04
C GLY A 415 -0.46 28.59 15.72
N ILE A 416 -0.54 29.85 15.29
CA ILE A 416 0.14 30.37 14.09
C ILE A 416 1.66 30.26 14.25
N VAL A 417 2.20 30.72 15.39
CA VAL A 417 3.65 30.70 15.66
C VAL A 417 4.18 29.27 15.71
N LEU A 418 3.50 28.37 16.45
CA LEU A 418 3.89 26.96 16.51
C LEU A 418 3.77 26.27 15.14
N SER A 419 2.76 26.62 14.34
CA SER A 419 2.63 26.11 12.98
C SER A 419 3.81 26.57 12.10
N ALA A 420 4.16 27.85 12.15
CA ALA A 420 5.26 28.42 11.37
C ALA A 420 6.63 27.87 11.78
N LEU A 421 6.87 27.68 13.08
CA LEU A 421 8.17 27.24 13.62
C LEU A 421 8.36 25.72 13.60
N VAL A 422 7.29 24.94 13.71
CA VAL A 422 7.39 23.48 13.88
C VAL A 422 6.69 22.71 12.77
N VAL A 423 5.40 22.98 12.53
CA VAL A 423 4.60 22.19 11.58
C VAL A 423 5.07 22.40 10.14
N VAL A 424 5.35 23.64 9.74
CA VAL A 424 5.79 24.00 8.39
C VAL A 424 7.15 23.38 8.03
N PRO A 425 8.21 23.47 8.86
CA PRO A 425 9.46 22.77 8.61
C PRO A 425 9.28 21.24 8.52
N LEU A 426 8.48 20.64 9.42
CA LEU A 426 8.20 19.21 9.39
C LEU A 426 7.45 18.80 8.13
N LEU A 427 6.52 19.63 7.63
CA LEU A 427 5.84 19.40 6.37
C LEU A 427 6.82 19.36 5.20
N GLY A 428 7.80 20.27 5.16
CA GLY A 428 8.88 20.26 4.18
C GLY A 428 9.75 19.00 4.26
N VAL A 429 10.13 18.58 5.47
CA VAL A 429 10.89 17.33 5.69
C VAL A 429 10.08 16.10 5.24
N ALA A 430 8.78 16.06 5.56
CA ALA A 430 7.89 14.98 5.15
C ALA A 430 7.75 14.91 3.63
N ALA A 431 7.58 16.04 2.96
CA ALA A 431 7.49 16.12 1.51
C ALA A 431 8.80 15.69 0.82
N SER A 432 9.94 16.13 1.35
CA SER A 432 11.25 15.65 0.87
C SER A 432 11.37 14.14 1.02
N ARG A 433 11.07 13.61 2.22
CA ARG A 433 11.13 12.17 2.50
C ARG A 433 10.17 11.36 1.60
N ALA A 434 8.98 11.89 1.34
CA ALA A 434 8.02 11.28 0.42
C ALA A 434 8.64 11.10 -0.97
N MET A 435 9.22 12.17 -1.52
CA MET A 435 9.82 12.13 -2.86
C MET A 435 11.06 11.22 -2.95
N ARG A 436 11.83 11.03 -1.87
CA ARG A 436 12.93 10.04 -1.85
C ARG A 436 12.49 8.61 -2.16
N THR A 437 11.21 8.31 -1.95
CA THR A 437 10.65 6.97 -2.16
C THR A 437 9.65 6.92 -3.31
N GLY A 438 8.81 7.96 -3.48
CA GLY A 438 7.69 7.97 -4.42
C GLY A 438 7.88 8.84 -5.67
N LEU A 439 9.00 9.56 -5.84
CA LEU A 439 9.18 10.44 -7.01
C LEU A 439 9.02 9.69 -8.33
N ARG A 440 9.50 8.45 -8.39
CA ARG A 440 9.41 7.58 -9.57
C ARG A 440 7.96 7.27 -9.94
N ASP A 441 7.11 7.03 -8.93
CA ASP A 441 5.69 6.77 -9.16
C ASP A 441 4.93 8.02 -9.61
N VAL A 442 5.37 9.21 -9.16
CA VAL A 442 4.83 10.50 -9.60
C VAL A 442 5.16 10.79 -11.07
N LEU A 443 6.39 10.49 -11.50
CA LEU A 443 6.89 10.84 -12.85
C LEU A 443 6.63 9.79 -13.91
N TYR A 444 6.75 8.51 -13.56
CA TYR A 444 6.64 7.40 -14.50
C TYR A 444 5.34 6.60 -14.32
N GLY A 445 4.69 6.71 -13.15
CA GLY A 445 3.55 5.86 -12.80
C GLY A 445 3.98 4.62 -12.02
N PRO A 446 3.06 3.71 -11.70
CA PRO A 446 3.32 2.58 -10.82
C PRO A 446 4.36 1.63 -11.41
N ALA A 447 5.12 0.98 -10.53
CA ALA A 447 6.21 0.10 -10.89
C ALA A 447 5.83 -1.06 -11.82
N GLY A 448 4.66 -1.67 -11.56
CA GLY A 448 4.17 -2.80 -12.32
C GLY A 448 3.92 -2.55 -13.80
N ASP A 449 3.83 -1.28 -14.22
CA ASP A 449 3.69 -0.91 -15.63
C ASP A 449 5.02 -1.05 -16.40
N HIS A 450 6.16 -1.06 -15.69
CA HIS A 450 7.50 -1.05 -16.28
C HIS A 450 8.31 -2.32 -15.98
N MET A 451 8.08 -2.95 -14.83
CA MET A 451 8.81 -4.14 -14.43
C MET A 451 7.92 -5.08 -13.64
N ARG A 452 8.09 -6.37 -13.87
CA ARG A 452 7.47 -7.43 -13.07
C ARG A 452 8.56 -8.14 -12.28
N ARG A 453 8.31 -8.29 -10.99
CA ARG A 453 9.20 -9.03 -10.11
C ARG A 453 9.01 -10.53 -10.29
N GLU A 454 10.11 -11.27 -10.24
CA GLU A 454 10.07 -12.72 -10.13
C GLU A 454 9.68 -13.08 -8.71
N THR A 455 8.43 -13.47 -8.51
CA THR A 455 7.96 -14.03 -7.24
C THR A 455 7.16 -15.29 -7.46
N PRO A 456 7.27 -16.26 -6.53
CA PRO A 456 6.29 -17.33 -6.44
C PRO A 456 4.91 -16.69 -6.25
N TYR A 457 3.88 -17.33 -6.81
CA TYR A 457 2.52 -16.86 -6.66
C TYR A 457 2.07 -17.09 -5.22
N ALA A 458 2.17 -16.05 -4.41
CA ALA A 458 1.50 -16.02 -3.12
C ALA A 458 -0.02 -16.07 -3.33
N LEU A 459 -0.72 -16.74 -2.42
CA LEU A 459 -2.18 -17.00 -2.23
C LEU A 459 -3.19 -15.85 -2.54
N VAL A 460 -2.73 -14.73 -3.09
CA VAL A 460 -3.52 -13.58 -3.55
C VAL A 460 -3.99 -13.75 -5.00
N ALA A 461 -3.45 -14.71 -5.76
CA ALA A 461 -4.10 -15.30 -6.93
C ALA A 461 -3.67 -16.77 -7.01
N PRO A 462 -4.51 -17.71 -7.49
CA PRO A 462 -4.04 -19.07 -7.76
C PRO A 462 -2.88 -19.06 -8.77
N GLU A 463 -2.14 -20.16 -8.81
CA GLU A 463 -0.94 -20.36 -9.63
C GLU A 463 -1.15 -19.95 -11.08
N ILE A 464 -0.45 -18.93 -11.59
CA ILE A 464 -0.61 -18.56 -13.00
C ILE A 464 0.74 -18.16 -13.59
N GLY A 465 1.51 -19.09 -14.14
CA GLY A 465 2.75 -18.75 -14.84
C GLY A 465 2.58 -17.88 -16.12
N THR A 466 3.48 -18.08 -17.08
CA THR A 466 3.44 -17.48 -18.41
C THR A 466 2.14 -17.81 -19.16
N ARG A 467 1.91 -17.22 -20.34
CA ARG A 467 0.72 -17.48 -21.19
C ARG A 467 0.47 -18.99 -21.40
N ALA A 468 1.53 -19.79 -21.50
CA ALA A 468 1.47 -21.24 -21.62
C ALA A 468 1.00 -21.91 -20.32
N ASP A 469 1.52 -21.47 -19.18
CA ASP A 469 1.20 -22.05 -17.87
C ASP A 469 -0.26 -21.78 -17.44
N ARG A 470 -0.89 -20.69 -17.92
CA ARG A 470 -2.33 -20.41 -17.67
C ARG A 470 -3.26 -21.20 -18.56
N ALA A 471 -2.83 -21.51 -19.79
CA ALA A 471 -3.58 -22.36 -20.70
C ALA A 471 -3.62 -23.81 -20.17
N ALA A 472 -2.65 -24.20 -19.34
CA ALA A 472 -2.59 -25.51 -18.69
C ALA A 472 -3.44 -25.63 -17.42
N ASP A 473 -3.95 -24.55 -16.82
CA ASP A 473 -4.78 -24.64 -15.59
C ASP A 473 -6.17 -25.25 -15.89
N PRO A 474 -6.56 -26.38 -15.26
CA PRO A 474 -7.85 -27.03 -15.47
C PRO A 474 -9.06 -26.14 -15.15
N ALA A 475 -8.96 -25.26 -14.14
CA ALA A 475 -10.06 -24.41 -13.70
C ALA A 475 -10.31 -23.26 -14.68
N VAL A 476 -9.23 -22.68 -15.24
CA VAL A 476 -9.31 -21.65 -16.28
C VAL A 476 -9.88 -22.25 -17.57
N ARG A 477 -9.43 -23.45 -17.96
CA ARG A 477 -9.96 -24.16 -19.14
C ARG A 477 -11.45 -24.48 -19.02
N ALA A 478 -11.89 -24.97 -17.86
CA ALA A 478 -13.30 -25.26 -17.61
C ALA A 478 -14.18 -24.00 -17.65
N ALA A 479 -13.71 -22.88 -17.09
CA ALA A 479 -14.42 -21.61 -17.12
C ALA A 479 -14.47 -21.00 -18.54
N LEU A 480 -13.38 -21.09 -19.31
CA LEU A 480 -13.34 -20.64 -20.70
C LEU A 480 -14.26 -21.48 -21.58
N ARG A 481 -14.23 -22.82 -21.42
CA ARG A 481 -15.15 -23.75 -22.08
C ARG A 481 -16.60 -23.38 -21.82
N LYS A 482 -16.96 -23.15 -20.56
CA LYS A 482 -18.34 -22.81 -20.17
C LYS A 482 -18.82 -21.51 -20.82
N ARG A 483 -17.93 -20.54 -21.04
CA ARG A 483 -18.23 -19.29 -21.77
C ARG A 483 -18.38 -19.52 -23.27
N LEU A 484 -17.44 -20.22 -23.89
CA LEU A 484 -17.50 -20.55 -25.32
C LEU A 484 -18.75 -21.38 -25.66
N GLN A 485 -19.18 -22.26 -24.75
CA GLN A 485 -20.44 -23.00 -24.86
C GLN A 485 -21.69 -22.13 -24.62
N ALA A 486 -21.59 -21.11 -23.76
CA ALA A 486 -22.70 -20.19 -23.48
C ALA A 486 -22.87 -19.08 -24.53
N ASP A 487 -21.78 -18.68 -25.20
CA ASP A 487 -21.78 -17.63 -26.23
C ASP A 487 -22.41 -18.11 -27.55
N GLY A 488 -22.71 -19.41 -27.68
CA GLY A 488 -23.64 -19.94 -28.70
C GLY A 488 -23.15 -19.83 -30.15
N GLY A 489 -21.85 -20.06 -30.40
CA GLY A 489 -21.22 -20.08 -31.73
C GLY A 489 -20.43 -21.37 -32.01
N ASP A 490 -19.89 -21.50 -33.23
CA ASP A 490 -19.09 -22.66 -33.66
C ASP A 490 -17.64 -22.56 -33.13
N HIS A 491 -17.51 -22.69 -31.81
CA HIS A 491 -16.22 -22.64 -31.09
C HIS A 491 -15.62 -24.03 -30.87
N ALA A 492 -16.01 -25.03 -31.68
CA ALA A 492 -15.60 -26.43 -31.52
C ALA A 492 -14.07 -26.60 -31.60
N LEU A 493 -13.41 -25.84 -32.48
CA LEU A 493 -11.95 -25.85 -32.63
C LEU A 493 -11.24 -25.17 -31.46
N GLU A 494 -11.77 -24.06 -30.94
CA GLU A 494 -11.19 -23.37 -29.77
C GLU A 494 -11.34 -24.20 -28.49
N ILE A 495 -12.44 -24.93 -28.34
CA ILE A 495 -12.65 -25.90 -27.24
C ILE A 495 -11.70 -27.09 -27.38
N PHE A 496 -11.49 -27.59 -28.59
CA PHE A 496 -10.58 -28.70 -28.86
C PHE A 496 -9.11 -28.32 -28.59
N ASP A 497 -8.67 -27.12 -28.98
CA ASP A 497 -7.33 -26.63 -28.71
C ASP A 497 -7.07 -26.43 -27.20
N LEU A 498 -8.09 -26.04 -26.43
CA LEU A 498 -8.02 -25.99 -24.96
C LEU A 498 -7.82 -27.37 -24.31
N ASP A 499 -8.36 -28.41 -24.94
CA ASP A 499 -8.21 -29.81 -24.49
C ASP A 499 -6.89 -30.44 -24.94
N ALA A 500 -6.38 -30.04 -26.11
CA ALA A 500 -5.14 -30.55 -26.69
C ALA A 500 -3.88 -29.90 -26.08
N ALA A 501 -3.97 -28.67 -25.55
CA ALA A 501 -2.81 -27.90 -25.07
C ALA A 501 -2.24 -28.31 -23.69
N GLY A 502 -2.67 -29.42 -23.08
CA GLY A 502 -2.13 -29.93 -21.81
C GLY A 502 -1.22 -31.16 -21.98
N PRO A 503 -0.06 -31.25 -21.29
CA PRO A 503 0.71 -32.48 -21.25
C PRO A 503 -0.06 -33.51 -20.42
N GLY A 504 -0.60 -34.52 -21.11
CA GLY A 504 -0.94 -35.85 -20.58
C GLY A 504 -1.60 -35.92 -19.21
N GLU A 505 -2.88 -35.59 -19.10
CA GLU A 505 -3.81 -36.22 -18.15
C GLU A 505 -5.25 -35.89 -18.55
N ARG A 506 -5.85 -36.78 -19.36
CA ARG A 506 -7.31 -36.89 -19.46
C ARG A 506 -7.80 -37.67 -18.24
N LEU A 507 -8.09 -36.98 -17.16
CA LEU A 507 -9.23 -37.34 -16.31
C LEU A 507 -10.32 -36.34 -16.74
N TRP A 508 -11.54 -36.71 -17.11
CA TRP A 508 -12.53 -37.41 -16.30
C TRP A 508 -13.46 -38.28 -17.17
N VAL A 509 -13.95 -39.32 -16.52
CA VAL A 509 -14.98 -40.29 -16.90
C VAL A 509 -16.36 -39.61 -17.02
N ASP A 510 -17.20 -40.11 -17.93
CA ASP A 510 -18.59 -39.69 -18.08
C ASP A 510 -19.49 -40.48 -17.11
N ASP A 511 -20.17 -39.78 -16.19
CA ASP A 511 -21.03 -40.37 -15.15
C ASP A 511 -22.37 -40.91 -15.68
N ALA A 512 -22.58 -40.92 -17.00
CA ALA A 512 -23.85 -41.30 -17.64
C ALA A 512 -23.97 -42.78 -18.05
N GLU A 513 -22.92 -43.60 -17.95
CA GLU A 513 -22.99 -45.03 -18.33
C GLU A 513 -23.09 -45.99 -17.14
N LEU A 514 -24.17 -46.77 -17.09
CA LEU A 514 -24.34 -47.88 -16.15
C LEU A 514 -23.44 -49.06 -16.56
N GLY A 515 -22.26 -49.16 -15.95
CA GLY A 515 -21.39 -50.36 -16.01
C GLY A 515 -19.92 -50.16 -16.40
N ALA A 516 -19.39 -48.94 -16.43
CA ALA A 516 -17.99 -48.71 -16.79
C ALA A 516 -17.02 -49.20 -15.69
N THR A 517 -16.19 -50.21 -16.00
CA THR A 517 -15.01 -50.59 -15.21
C THR A 517 -13.75 -50.45 -16.07
N ASP A 518 -12.68 -49.98 -15.42
CA ASP A 518 -11.53 -49.20 -15.93
C ASP A 518 -10.63 -49.81 -17.05
N THR A 519 -10.88 -51.00 -17.59
CA THR A 519 -9.88 -51.69 -18.45
C THR A 519 -10.41 -52.67 -19.51
N ALA A 520 -11.66 -52.56 -19.96
CA ALA A 520 -12.18 -53.53 -20.94
C ALA A 520 -11.81 -53.18 -22.41
N MET A 521 -10.76 -53.81 -22.95
CA MET A 521 -10.48 -53.81 -24.40
C MET A 521 -11.60 -54.54 -25.18
N ARG A 522 -12.08 -53.94 -26.28
CA ARG A 522 -13.04 -54.60 -27.19
C ARG A 522 -12.36 -55.76 -27.93
N LYS A 523 -12.92 -56.98 -27.82
CA LYS A 523 -12.47 -58.19 -28.55
C LYS A 523 -12.36 -58.01 -30.07
N ALA A 524 -13.12 -57.08 -30.64
CA ALA A 524 -13.09 -56.78 -32.08
C ALA A 524 -11.78 -56.10 -32.53
N ASP A 525 -11.08 -55.41 -31.64
CA ASP A 525 -9.86 -54.66 -31.98
C ASP A 525 -8.60 -55.52 -31.80
N LEU A 526 -8.66 -56.50 -30.89
CA LEU A 526 -7.62 -57.53 -30.69
C LEU A 526 -7.56 -58.52 -31.86
N ALA A 527 -8.72 -58.86 -32.44
CA ALA A 527 -8.81 -59.68 -33.66
C ALA A 527 -8.27 -58.97 -34.92
N ARG A 528 -8.11 -57.65 -34.88
CA ARG A 528 -7.55 -56.83 -35.97
C ARG A 528 -6.07 -56.45 -35.76
N GLY A 529 -5.43 -56.97 -34.70
CA GLY A 529 -3.99 -56.83 -34.47
C GLY A 529 -3.48 -55.43 -34.17
N ARG A 530 -4.34 -54.49 -33.73
CA ARG A 530 -3.89 -53.14 -33.32
C ARG A 530 -3.67 -53.08 -31.82
N LEU A 531 -2.39 -53.15 -31.43
CA LEU A 531 -1.93 -52.78 -30.09
C LEU A 531 -1.61 -51.26 -30.05
N PRO A 532 -1.74 -50.59 -28.90
CA PRO A 532 -1.25 -49.23 -28.72
C PRO A 532 0.28 -49.25 -28.71
N ASP A 533 0.89 -48.55 -29.66
CA ASP A 533 2.35 -48.42 -29.80
C ASP A 533 2.88 -47.39 -28.79
N PHE A 534 3.74 -47.85 -27.87
CA PHE A 534 4.49 -46.99 -26.96
C PHE A 534 5.82 -46.64 -27.61
N GLY A 535 5.80 -45.62 -28.48
CA GLY A 535 6.98 -44.84 -28.86
C GLY A 535 8.15 -45.63 -29.44
N SER A 536 8.01 -46.08 -30.69
CA SER A 536 9.14 -46.40 -31.57
C SER A 536 9.41 -45.24 -32.56
N GLU A 537 10.66 -45.09 -32.98
CA GLU A 537 11.13 -43.99 -33.85
C GLU A 537 10.39 -43.99 -35.21
N GLY A 538 9.80 -42.84 -35.57
CA GLY A 538 8.95 -42.68 -36.77
C GLY A 538 7.61 -41.97 -36.52
N SER A 539 7.35 -41.51 -35.29
CA SER A 539 6.18 -40.70 -34.95
C SER A 539 6.21 -39.31 -35.62
N ALA A 540 5.05 -38.84 -36.08
CA ALA A 540 4.85 -37.59 -36.81
C ALA A 540 5.23 -36.28 -36.06
N PHE A 541 5.88 -36.39 -34.90
CA PHE A 541 6.40 -35.26 -34.12
C PHE A 541 7.92 -35.05 -34.24
N THR A 542 8.65 -35.88 -34.99
CA THR A 542 9.99 -35.50 -35.50
C THR A 542 9.86 -35.30 -37.00
N GLY A 543 9.79 -34.04 -37.43
CA GLY A 543 9.46 -33.65 -38.81
C GLY A 543 10.25 -34.41 -39.88
N GLY A 544 9.52 -34.96 -40.86
CA GLY A 544 10.10 -35.59 -42.03
C GLY A 544 9.02 -36.28 -42.86
N GLY A 545 8.47 -35.58 -43.85
CA GLY A 545 7.40 -36.13 -44.69
C GLY A 545 7.03 -35.25 -45.87
N LEU A 546 7.99 -34.89 -46.72
CA LEU A 546 7.73 -34.63 -48.14
C LEU A 546 8.68 -35.51 -48.96
N PRO A 547 8.18 -36.19 -50.01
CA PRO A 547 8.98 -37.11 -50.79
C PRO A 547 9.97 -36.35 -51.69
N ALA A 548 11.08 -37.03 -51.96
CA ALA A 548 12.16 -36.58 -52.80
C ALA A 548 11.71 -36.12 -54.20
N SER A 549 12.24 -34.98 -54.64
CA SER A 549 12.53 -34.71 -56.04
C SER A 549 13.92 -34.07 -56.13
N ASP A 550 14.85 -34.84 -56.68
CA ASP A 550 16.16 -34.52 -57.27
C ASP A 550 16.93 -33.28 -56.80
N GLY A 551 18.06 -33.55 -56.14
CA GLY A 551 19.25 -32.69 -56.17
C GLY A 551 19.61 -32.03 -54.84
N ALA A 552 20.40 -32.72 -54.00
CA ALA A 552 21.32 -32.09 -53.04
C ALA A 552 22.23 -33.16 -52.39
N ASP A 553 23.15 -33.72 -53.17
CA ASP A 553 24.38 -34.33 -52.64
C ASP A 553 25.31 -33.18 -52.22
N GLU A 554 25.31 -32.84 -50.94
CA GLU A 554 26.39 -32.21 -50.18
C GLU A 554 25.79 -31.69 -48.87
N VAL A 555 26.19 -32.27 -47.73
CA VAL A 555 26.24 -31.67 -46.36
C VAL A 555 26.20 -32.76 -45.27
N SER A 556 25.85 -34.02 -45.56
CA SER A 556 25.92 -35.12 -44.56
C SER A 556 27.32 -35.70 -44.35
N ARG A 557 28.32 -34.86 -44.05
CA ARG A 557 29.71 -35.30 -43.79
C ARG A 557 30.30 -34.82 -42.46
N LEU A 558 29.49 -34.38 -41.50
CA LEU A 558 30.06 -33.74 -40.30
C LEU A 558 29.75 -34.40 -38.94
N HIS A 559 28.87 -35.39 -38.81
CA HIS A 559 28.60 -36.00 -37.49
C HIS A 559 28.29 -37.50 -37.55
N ASP A 560 29.23 -38.32 -38.03
CA ASP A 560 29.18 -39.77 -37.80
C ASP A 560 30.16 -40.18 -36.67
N ILE A 561 29.59 -40.91 -35.70
CA ILE A 561 30.31 -41.61 -34.64
C ILE A 561 30.76 -42.97 -35.20
N PRO A 562 32.04 -43.35 -35.13
CA PRO A 562 32.54 -44.55 -35.79
C PRO A 562 32.20 -45.84 -35.03
N ASP A 563 31.64 -46.83 -35.75
CA ASP A 563 31.13 -48.10 -35.22
C ASP A 563 32.17 -49.24 -35.10
N SER A 564 33.49 -48.95 -35.00
CA SER A 564 34.47 -50.03 -34.74
C SER A 564 35.76 -49.58 -34.05
N VAL A 565 36.32 -50.48 -33.22
CA VAL A 565 37.49 -50.27 -32.35
C VAL A 565 38.82 -50.08 -33.11
N THR A 566 38.85 -50.30 -34.43
CA THR A 566 40.00 -49.96 -35.29
C THR A 566 40.05 -48.48 -35.70
N GLY A 567 38.96 -47.71 -35.55
CA GLY A 567 38.90 -46.28 -35.90
C GLY A 567 39.48 -45.29 -34.87
N LEU A 568 39.88 -45.75 -33.69
CA LEU A 568 40.38 -44.90 -32.60
C LEU A 568 41.91 -44.68 -32.60
N ARG A 569 42.66 -45.27 -33.55
CA ARG A 569 44.14 -45.12 -33.60
C ARG A 569 44.66 -44.09 -34.60
N GLU A 570 43.82 -43.52 -35.46
CA GLU A 570 44.26 -42.56 -36.48
C GLU A 570 43.85 -41.10 -36.21
N VAL A 571 43.10 -40.81 -35.14
CA VAL A 571 42.72 -39.42 -34.76
C VAL A 571 43.71 -38.81 -33.73
N GLY A 572 44.86 -39.47 -33.51
CA GLY A 572 45.88 -39.08 -32.53
C GLY A 572 47.15 -38.42 -33.10
N ARG A 573 47.15 -38.00 -34.37
CA ARG A 573 48.21 -37.20 -34.99
C ARG A 573 47.61 -36.35 -36.11
N ASP A 574 47.14 -35.17 -35.76
CA ASP A 574 47.60 -33.87 -36.30
C ASP A 574 46.88 -32.71 -35.58
#